data_AF-A0A1W9R2V9-F1
#
_entry.id   AF-A0A1W9R2V9-F1
#
_cell.length_a   1.000
_cell.length_b   1.000
_cell.length_c   1.000
_cell.angle_alpha   90.00
_cell.angle_beta   90.00
_cell.angle_gamma   90.00
#
_symmetry.space_group_name_H-M   'P 1'
#
loop_
_entity.id
_entity.type
_entity.pdbx_description
1 polymer ?
#
loop_
_entity_poly.entity_id
_entity_poly.type
_entity_poly.pdbx_seq_one_letter_code
_entity_poly.pdbx_strand_id
1 'polypeptide(L)'
;MKKLTLIIVFAFILQFVAPSQSCLPEGIIFSTQDQIDNFETNYPGCIEIEGDVEISGNDITNLNGLNILTALGGNLRVWGNHALWSFVGLENVTHIQKNLFIGENQLLLNLNGLNSVISIGETLWLWDNTSLKDLTGLENLISIGGNLWVWSNKSLTSLTGFSNLTSVGESLVIWKNDTLNNLTALGSLSNVGVNIKIENNSDLLNLWGLNSITTVNGFLLIFQNHSLKSLYGLNNLTTVGGFLEIYHNNDLSTLHGLNNLVSIGTDLSIWSNHALIDLAGLQNLSTIGEHLSIRNNGAIVDLSAIENVDTNSLSYLTITNNPSLSTCETKSICEFITATISEIEIHDNALGCNSWQEVEDACNVGIDNQNPQPPISIYPNPAEKAISVSSKSGIAIDEVIIYNQTGQKVLHKKDFTSPIDLSTLQPGMYVIEVVSDELKVREKLVVK
;
A
#
# COMPACT_ATOMS: atom_id res chain seq x y z
N MET A 1 24.55 -85.63 -31.80
CA MET A 1 24.50 -84.16 -31.69
C MET A 1 25.23 -83.75 -30.41
N LYS A 2 26.45 -83.19 -30.53
CA LYS A 2 27.25 -82.72 -29.39
C LYS A 2 26.78 -81.31 -29.01
N LYS A 3 26.45 -81.06 -27.74
CA LYS A 3 26.20 -79.70 -27.22
C LYS A 3 27.52 -79.14 -26.69
N LEU A 4 27.92 -77.99 -27.25
CA LEU A 4 29.06 -77.18 -26.84
C LEU A 4 28.52 -76.09 -25.92
N THR A 5 28.94 -76.07 -24.65
CA THR A 5 28.54 -75.03 -23.69
C THR A 5 29.61 -73.94 -23.71
N LEU A 6 29.25 -72.75 -24.19
CA LEU A 6 30.09 -71.56 -24.22
C LEU A 6 29.97 -70.83 -22.88
N ILE A 7 31.05 -70.72 -22.12
CA ILE A 7 31.11 -69.91 -20.89
C ILE A 7 31.63 -68.52 -21.27
N ILE A 8 30.78 -67.50 -21.16
CA ILE A 8 31.15 -66.09 -21.35
C ILE A 8 31.53 -65.53 -19.99
N VAL A 9 32.79 -65.11 -19.84
CA VAL A 9 33.30 -64.42 -18.65
C VAL A 9 33.05 -62.92 -18.84
N PHE A 10 32.15 -62.35 -18.04
CA PHE A 10 31.94 -60.91 -17.95
C PHE A 10 33.02 -60.29 -17.05
N ALA A 11 33.93 -59.51 -17.63
CA ALA A 11 34.85 -58.67 -16.88
C ALA A 11 34.13 -57.39 -16.46
N PHE A 12 33.79 -57.29 -15.17
CA PHE A 12 33.32 -56.05 -14.56
C PHE A 12 34.50 -55.07 -14.43
N ILE A 13 34.51 -54.03 -15.25
CA ILE A 13 35.39 -52.87 -15.04
C ILE A 13 34.73 -52.06 -13.91
N LEU A 14 35.27 -52.14 -12.70
CA LEU A 14 34.96 -51.19 -11.63
C LEU A 14 35.49 -49.82 -12.05
N GLN A 15 34.61 -48.95 -12.54
CA GLN A 15 34.89 -47.52 -12.55
C GLN A 15 34.85 -47.04 -11.10
N PHE A 16 36.01 -46.69 -10.55
CA PHE A 16 36.10 -45.95 -9.32
C PHE A 16 35.46 -44.58 -9.55
N VAL A 17 34.22 -44.40 -9.07
CA VAL A 17 33.65 -43.06 -8.88
C VAL A 17 34.37 -42.49 -7.66
N ALA A 18 35.43 -41.73 -7.90
CA ALA A 18 36.00 -40.89 -6.86
C ALA A 18 34.88 -39.92 -6.40
N PRO A 19 34.62 -39.76 -5.10
CA PRO A 19 33.72 -38.70 -4.64
C PRO A 19 34.14 -37.37 -5.28
N SER A 20 33.17 -36.66 -5.85
CA SER A 20 33.35 -35.28 -6.32
C SER A 20 34.12 -34.52 -5.26
N GLN A 21 35.33 -34.08 -5.59
CA GLN A 21 36.13 -33.29 -4.67
C GLN A 21 35.34 -32.02 -4.38
N SER A 22 35.09 -31.71 -3.11
CA SER A 22 34.35 -30.51 -2.75
C SER A 22 35.06 -29.30 -3.35
N CYS A 23 34.37 -28.52 -4.17
CA CYS A 23 35.01 -27.35 -4.75
C CYS A 23 34.71 -26.11 -3.91
N LEU A 24 35.76 -25.62 -3.25
CA LEU A 24 35.77 -24.35 -2.53
C LEU A 24 34.59 -24.20 -1.54
N PRO A 25 34.43 -25.11 -0.55
CA PRO A 25 33.35 -25.04 0.45
C PRO A 25 33.38 -23.77 1.32
N GLU A 26 34.57 -23.20 1.52
CA GLU A 26 34.75 -21.94 2.24
C GLU A 26 34.61 -20.71 1.33
N GLY A 27 34.40 -20.91 0.03
CA GLY A 27 34.28 -19.84 -0.96
C GLY A 27 35.61 -19.36 -1.54
N ILE A 28 35.54 -18.27 -2.30
CA ILE A 28 36.68 -17.64 -2.97
C ILE A 28 36.46 -16.13 -3.13
N ILE A 29 37.56 -15.38 -3.05
CA ILE A 29 37.59 -13.93 -3.30
C ILE A 29 38.50 -13.68 -4.52
N PHE A 30 37.94 -13.03 -5.54
CA PHE A 30 38.65 -12.49 -6.69
C PHE A 30 38.81 -10.98 -6.51
N SER A 31 40.05 -10.55 -6.26
CA SER A 31 40.44 -9.15 -6.13
C SER A 31 41.33 -8.65 -7.27
N THR A 32 41.75 -9.53 -8.18
CA THR A 32 42.49 -9.17 -9.40
C THR A 32 41.98 -9.91 -10.63
N GLN A 33 42.20 -9.35 -11.82
CA GLN A 33 41.86 -10.02 -13.09
C GLN A 33 42.64 -11.32 -13.27
N ASP A 34 43.91 -11.35 -12.86
CA ASP A 34 44.75 -12.55 -12.96
C ASP A 34 44.15 -13.75 -12.19
N GLN A 35 43.46 -13.52 -11.06
CA GLN A 35 42.83 -14.61 -10.32
C GLN A 35 41.65 -15.22 -11.08
N ILE A 36 40.88 -14.39 -11.78
CA ILE A 36 39.78 -14.84 -12.64
C ILE A 36 40.35 -15.61 -13.84
N ASP A 37 41.34 -15.04 -14.52
CA ASP A 37 41.92 -15.61 -15.74
C ASP A 37 42.59 -16.97 -15.48
N ASN A 38 43.13 -17.18 -14.28
CA ASN A 38 43.76 -18.43 -13.87
C ASN A 38 42.83 -19.39 -13.09
N PHE A 39 41.52 -19.10 -12.97
CA PHE A 39 40.61 -19.91 -12.15
C PHE A 39 40.62 -21.39 -12.53
N GLU A 40 40.40 -21.73 -13.81
CA GLU A 40 40.38 -23.12 -14.29
C GLU A 40 41.74 -23.83 -14.11
N THR A 41 42.85 -23.08 -14.17
CA THR A 41 44.19 -23.63 -13.95
C THR A 41 44.43 -23.94 -12.46
N ASN A 42 43.95 -23.08 -11.58
CA ASN A 42 44.12 -23.21 -10.13
C ASN A 42 43.13 -24.20 -9.50
N TYR A 43 41.94 -24.33 -10.08
CA TYR A 43 40.84 -25.17 -9.59
C TYR A 43 40.28 -26.07 -10.70
N PRO A 44 41.11 -27.00 -11.24
CA PRO A 44 40.72 -27.81 -12.39
C PRO A 44 39.51 -28.69 -12.09
N GLY A 45 38.50 -28.62 -12.96
CA GLY A 45 37.26 -29.39 -12.82
C GLY A 45 36.26 -28.82 -11.81
N CYS A 46 36.53 -27.65 -11.22
CA CYS A 46 35.58 -26.97 -10.36
C CYS A 46 34.45 -26.33 -11.19
N ILE A 47 33.32 -27.02 -11.27
CA ILE A 47 32.12 -26.54 -11.99
C ILE A 47 31.07 -25.93 -11.06
N GLU A 48 31.16 -26.15 -9.75
CA GLU A 48 30.26 -25.59 -8.74
C GLU A 48 31.10 -25.12 -7.55
N ILE A 49 31.01 -23.84 -7.20
CA ILE A 49 31.66 -23.32 -5.99
C ILE A 49 30.64 -23.46 -4.85
N GLU A 50 30.96 -24.29 -3.86
CA GLU A 50 30.06 -24.60 -2.74
C GLU A 50 29.88 -23.42 -1.77
N GLY A 51 30.95 -22.65 -1.54
CA GLY A 51 30.94 -21.50 -0.66
C GLY A 51 30.60 -20.17 -1.36
N ASP A 52 30.85 -19.07 -0.67
CA ASP A 52 30.59 -17.72 -1.18
C ASP A 52 31.61 -17.31 -2.25
N VAL A 53 31.15 -16.62 -3.30
CA VAL A 53 32.01 -16.01 -4.32
C VAL A 53 31.95 -14.50 -4.17
N GLU A 54 33.11 -13.87 -3.98
CA GLU A 54 33.25 -12.42 -3.98
C GLU A 54 34.17 -11.97 -5.11
N ILE A 55 33.72 -10.99 -5.89
CA ILE A 55 34.43 -10.39 -7.01
C ILE A 55 34.47 -8.88 -6.75
N SER A 56 35.64 -8.39 -6.33
CA SER A 56 35.87 -7.00 -5.98
C SER A 56 37.32 -6.61 -6.22
N GLY A 57 37.58 -6.02 -7.40
CA GLY A 57 38.90 -5.61 -7.83
C GLY A 57 38.84 -4.49 -8.88
N ASN A 58 39.68 -3.47 -8.70
CA ASN A 58 39.70 -2.30 -9.59
C ASN A 58 40.17 -2.62 -11.02
N ASP A 59 40.95 -3.69 -11.19
CA ASP A 59 41.49 -4.16 -12.47
C ASP A 59 40.63 -5.25 -13.13
N ILE A 60 39.54 -5.69 -12.49
CA ILE A 60 38.63 -6.69 -13.04
C ILE A 60 37.77 -6.06 -14.14
N THR A 61 37.95 -6.54 -15.36
CA THR A 61 37.31 -6.04 -16.59
C THR A 61 36.33 -7.02 -17.22
N ASN A 62 36.49 -8.32 -16.94
CA ASN A 62 35.67 -9.40 -17.48
C ASN A 62 35.72 -10.65 -16.58
N LEU A 63 34.75 -11.56 -16.75
CA LEU A 63 34.65 -12.79 -15.96
C LEU A 63 34.96 -14.05 -16.77
N ASN A 64 35.58 -13.95 -17.95
CA ASN A 64 35.68 -15.03 -18.93
C ASN A 64 36.27 -16.34 -18.38
N GLY A 65 37.21 -16.25 -17.43
CA GLY A 65 37.83 -17.42 -16.79
C GLY A 65 36.90 -18.23 -15.88
N LEU A 66 35.67 -17.74 -15.63
CA LEU A 66 34.66 -18.42 -14.81
C LEU A 66 33.63 -19.21 -15.63
N ASN A 67 33.79 -19.29 -16.96
CA ASN A 67 32.80 -19.87 -17.88
C ASN A 67 32.50 -21.35 -17.67
N ILE A 68 33.33 -22.07 -16.90
CA ILE A 68 33.10 -23.47 -16.54
C ILE A 68 32.06 -23.63 -15.42
N LEU A 69 31.72 -22.57 -14.69
CA LEU A 69 30.83 -22.63 -13.55
C LEU A 69 29.37 -22.80 -13.97
N THR A 70 28.70 -23.77 -13.36
CA THR A 70 27.28 -24.09 -13.62
C THR A 70 26.35 -23.79 -12.45
N ALA A 71 26.89 -23.67 -11.23
CA ALA A 71 26.14 -23.40 -10.01
C ALA A 71 27.01 -22.71 -8.96
N LEU A 72 26.38 -21.93 -8.09
CA LEU A 72 27.01 -21.29 -6.93
C LEU A 72 26.21 -21.63 -5.66
N GLY A 73 26.85 -22.35 -4.74
CA GLY A 73 26.25 -22.82 -3.48
C GLY A 73 26.13 -21.75 -2.40
N GLY A 74 27.00 -20.75 -2.45
CA GLY A 74 26.95 -19.59 -1.56
C GLY A 74 26.30 -18.36 -2.17
N ASN A 75 26.68 -17.22 -1.60
CA ASN A 75 26.36 -15.91 -2.14
C ASN A 75 27.26 -15.59 -3.33
N LEU A 76 26.73 -14.91 -4.35
CA LEU A 76 27.54 -14.24 -5.37
C LEU A 76 27.55 -12.73 -5.08
N ARG A 77 28.72 -12.18 -4.79
CA ARG A 77 28.95 -10.75 -4.58
C ARG A 77 29.85 -10.21 -5.68
N VAL A 78 29.32 -9.29 -6.50
CA VAL A 78 30.08 -8.60 -7.54
C VAL A 78 29.98 -7.11 -7.31
N TRP A 79 31.01 -6.53 -6.69
CA TRP A 79 30.94 -5.16 -6.25
C TRP A 79 32.25 -4.38 -6.31
N GLY A 80 32.15 -3.08 -6.59
CA GLY A 80 33.31 -2.19 -6.67
C GLY A 80 34.22 -2.43 -7.87
N ASN A 81 33.76 -3.16 -8.90
CA ASN A 81 34.54 -3.42 -10.11
C ASN A 81 34.30 -2.29 -11.12
N HIS A 82 35.02 -1.18 -10.98
CA HIS A 82 34.79 0.02 -11.79
C HIS A 82 35.06 -0.18 -13.30
N ALA A 83 35.83 -1.20 -13.68
CA ALA A 83 36.14 -1.52 -15.08
C ALA A 83 35.27 -2.66 -15.67
N LEU A 84 34.48 -3.35 -14.85
CA LEU A 84 33.62 -4.46 -15.27
C LEU A 84 32.39 -3.92 -16.00
N TRP A 85 32.16 -4.41 -17.21
CA TRP A 85 31.08 -3.93 -18.09
C TRP A 85 30.04 -5.00 -18.43
N SER A 86 30.29 -6.28 -18.10
CA SER A 86 29.41 -7.42 -18.38
C SER A 86 29.74 -8.62 -17.48
N PHE A 87 28.76 -9.51 -17.30
CA PHE A 87 28.90 -10.80 -16.60
C PHE A 87 29.26 -11.97 -17.54
N VAL A 88 29.58 -11.70 -18.81
CA VAL A 88 30.10 -12.71 -19.75
C VAL A 88 31.26 -13.46 -19.09
N GLY A 89 31.18 -14.79 -19.12
CA GLY A 89 31.92 -15.70 -18.26
C GLY A 89 31.07 -16.40 -17.19
N LEU A 90 29.82 -16.01 -16.95
CA LEU A 90 28.90 -16.71 -16.02
C LEU A 90 27.67 -17.31 -16.73
N GLU A 91 27.72 -17.45 -18.05
CA GLU A 91 26.57 -17.85 -18.89
C GLU A 91 26.04 -19.24 -18.57
N ASN A 92 26.86 -20.09 -17.95
CA ASN A 92 26.47 -21.46 -17.61
C ASN A 92 25.89 -21.56 -16.20
N VAL A 93 25.96 -20.49 -15.38
CA VAL A 93 25.41 -20.50 -14.02
C VAL A 93 23.90 -20.48 -14.09
N THR A 94 23.28 -21.55 -13.60
CA THR A 94 21.82 -21.72 -13.63
C THR A 94 21.14 -21.36 -12.32
N HIS A 95 21.84 -21.50 -11.20
CA HIS A 95 21.29 -21.30 -9.87
C HIS A 95 22.32 -20.62 -8.96
N ILE A 96 21.83 -19.68 -8.16
CA ILE A 96 22.55 -19.08 -7.05
C ILE A 96 21.77 -19.46 -5.79
N GLN A 97 22.34 -20.36 -4.98
CA GLN A 97 21.60 -20.98 -3.87
C GLN A 97 21.25 -20.01 -2.75
N LYS A 98 22.04 -18.94 -2.55
CA LYS A 98 21.77 -17.91 -1.56
C LYS A 98 21.46 -16.57 -2.23
N ASN A 99 22.25 -15.54 -1.94
CA ASN A 99 22.00 -14.17 -2.37
C ASN A 99 22.84 -13.79 -3.59
N LEU A 100 22.27 -12.94 -4.46
CA LEU A 100 22.99 -12.26 -5.53
C LEU A 100 23.10 -10.78 -5.20
N PHE A 101 24.33 -10.29 -5.10
CA PHE A 101 24.66 -8.93 -4.78
C PHE A 101 25.45 -8.31 -5.93
N ILE A 102 24.91 -7.26 -6.57
CA ILE A 102 25.56 -6.56 -7.66
C ILE A 102 25.52 -5.07 -7.38
N GLY A 103 26.68 -4.45 -7.10
CA GLY A 103 26.70 -3.01 -6.92
C GLY A 103 28.02 -2.29 -7.10
N GLU A 104 27.96 -0.98 -7.25
CA GLU A 104 29.16 -0.13 -7.44
C GLU A 104 30.00 -0.50 -8.69
N ASN A 105 29.41 -1.18 -9.69
CA ASN A 105 30.07 -1.50 -10.97
C ASN A 105 29.75 -0.42 -12.00
N GLN A 106 30.56 0.65 -12.04
CA GLN A 106 30.24 1.90 -12.71
C GLN A 106 30.09 1.82 -14.24
N LEU A 107 30.72 0.84 -14.89
CA LEU A 107 30.65 0.65 -16.35
C LEU A 107 29.67 -0.45 -16.79
N LEU A 108 29.00 -1.11 -15.85
CA LEU A 108 28.04 -2.15 -16.13
C LEU A 108 26.82 -1.56 -16.85
N LEU A 109 26.54 -2.03 -18.08
CA LEU A 109 25.43 -1.51 -18.90
C LEU A 109 24.14 -2.33 -18.73
N ASN A 110 24.28 -3.64 -18.54
CA ASN A 110 23.24 -4.62 -18.28
C ASN A 110 23.87 -5.85 -17.59
N LEU A 111 23.08 -6.91 -17.38
CA LEU A 111 23.48 -8.13 -16.69
C LEU A 111 23.79 -9.29 -17.65
N ASN A 112 24.07 -9.00 -18.93
CA ASN A 112 24.41 -10.02 -19.92
C ASN A 112 25.54 -10.89 -19.41
N GLY A 113 25.33 -12.20 -19.48
CA GLY A 113 26.17 -13.20 -18.81
C GLY A 113 25.41 -13.99 -17.75
N LEU A 114 24.33 -13.46 -17.18
CA LEU A 114 23.50 -14.17 -16.20
C LEU A 114 22.29 -14.90 -16.83
N ASN A 115 22.24 -15.00 -18.16
CA ASN A 115 21.06 -15.38 -18.92
C ASN A 115 20.52 -16.78 -18.59
N SER A 116 21.33 -17.65 -17.99
CA SER A 116 20.91 -19.00 -17.59
C SER A 116 20.38 -19.07 -16.16
N VAL A 117 20.47 -18.00 -15.37
CA VAL A 117 20.00 -18.00 -13.97
C VAL A 117 18.48 -18.12 -13.95
N ILE A 118 18.00 -19.22 -13.35
CA ILE A 118 16.58 -19.55 -13.24
C ILE A 118 16.02 -19.11 -11.89
N SER A 119 16.83 -19.20 -10.82
CA SER A 119 16.38 -18.82 -9.48
C SER A 119 17.52 -18.32 -8.60
N ILE A 120 17.17 -17.40 -7.70
CA ILE A 120 18.01 -16.94 -6.58
C ILE A 120 17.34 -17.42 -5.29
N GLY A 121 18.05 -18.19 -4.46
CA GLY A 121 17.45 -18.86 -3.32
C GLY A 121 17.04 -17.91 -2.19
N GLU A 122 17.77 -16.82 -2.00
CA GLU A 122 17.46 -15.78 -1.02
C GLU A 122 17.27 -14.43 -1.73
N THR A 123 18.06 -13.41 -1.43
CA THR A 123 17.81 -12.02 -1.88
C THR A 123 18.62 -11.64 -3.13
N LEU A 124 18.00 -10.83 -3.99
CA LEU A 124 18.68 -10.10 -5.06
C LEU A 124 18.82 -8.63 -4.66
N TRP A 125 20.05 -8.14 -4.57
CA TRP A 125 20.38 -6.72 -4.42
C TRP A 125 21.10 -6.18 -5.66
N LEU A 126 20.53 -5.13 -6.25
CA LEU A 126 21.08 -4.38 -7.38
C LEU A 126 21.22 -2.91 -6.99
N TRP A 127 22.44 -2.42 -6.80
CA TRP A 127 22.64 -1.05 -6.29
C TRP A 127 23.82 -0.27 -6.84
N ASP A 128 23.69 1.05 -6.93
CA ASP A 128 24.78 1.96 -7.28
C ASP A 128 25.56 1.58 -8.57
N ASN A 129 24.91 0.89 -9.52
CA ASN A 129 25.48 0.63 -10.85
C ASN A 129 25.08 1.78 -11.78
N THR A 130 25.84 2.87 -11.72
CA THR A 130 25.44 4.17 -12.29
C THR A 130 25.19 4.17 -13.80
N SER A 131 25.80 3.26 -14.57
CA SER A 131 25.60 3.11 -16.02
C SER A 131 24.60 2.02 -16.42
N LEU A 132 24.04 1.27 -15.45
CA LEU A 132 23.12 0.16 -15.70
C LEU A 132 21.82 0.72 -16.32
N LYS A 133 21.49 0.28 -17.54
CA LYS A 133 20.33 0.79 -18.30
C LYS A 133 19.09 -0.07 -18.19
N ASP A 134 19.31 -1.38 -18.10
CA ASP A 134 18.30 -2.41 -17.97
C ASP A 134 18.91 -3.65 -17.29
N LEU A 135 18.08 -4.67 -17.06
CA LEU A 135 18.45 -5.93 -16.42
C LEU A 135 18.54 -7.09 -17.44
N THR A 136 18.75 -6.77 -18.73
CA THR A 136 18.96 -7.76 -19.79
C THR A 136 20.08 -8.69 -19.34
N GLY A 137 19.88 -10.00 -19.44
CA GLY A 137 20.68 -10.99 -18.77
C GLY A 137 19.95 -11.78 -17.69
N LEU A 138 18.78 -11.34 -17.21
CA LEU A 138 17.99 -12.10 -16.23
C LEU A 138 16.67 -12.66 -16.80
N GLU A 139 16.53 -12.75 -18.12
CA GLU A 139 15.26 -13.09 -18.78
C GLU A 139 14.69 -14.44 -18.36
N ASN A 140 15.53 -15.37 -17.92
CA ASN A 140 15.12 -16.71 -17.48
C ASN A 140 14.89 -16.80 -15.96
N LEU A 141 15.07 -15.71 -15.21
CA LEU A 141 14.84 -15.69 -13.76
C LEU A 141 13.34 -15.82 -13.48
N ILE A 142 12.95 -16.91 -12.82
CA ILE A 142 11.56 -17.25 -12.50
C ILE A 142 11.22 -16.85 -11.05
N SER A 143 12.16 -17.01 -10.12
CA SER A 143 11.91 -16.80 -8.70
C SER A 143 13.11 -16.26 -7.92
N ILE A 144 12.79 -15.46 -6.89
CA ILE A 144 13.69 -14.99 -5.85
C ILE A 144 13.09 -15.43 -4.52
N GLY A 145 13.78 -16.25 -3.74
CA GLY A 145 13.21 -16.83 -2.51
C GLY A 145 13.12 -15.85 -1.34
N GLY A 146 13.93 -14.79 -1.34
CA GLY A 146 13.93 -13.70 -0.37
C GLY A 146 13.44 -12.40 -0.99
N ASN A 147 14.18 -11.31 -0.74
CA ASN A 147 13.78 -9.98 -1.19
C ASN A 147 14.32 -9.65 -2.59
N LEU A 148 13.68 -8.70 -3.27
CA LEU A 148 14.19 -8.06 -4.48
C LEU A 148 14.39 -6.57 -4.21
N TRP A 149 15.63 -6.12 -4.19
CA TRP A 149 16.03 -4.74 -3.95
C TRP A 149 16.73 -4.18 -5.18
N VAL A 150 16.11 -3.19 -5.83
CA VAL A 150 16.70 -2.46 -6.96
C VAL A 150 16.77 -0.99 -6.59
N TRP A 151 17.97 -0.47 -6.34
CA TRP A 151 18.09 0.91 -5.85
C TRP A 151 19.30 1.70 -6.29
N SER A 152 19.17 3.02 -6.37
CA SER A 152 20.26 3.93 -6.75
C SER A 152 20.93 3.63 -8.11
N ASN A 153 20.22 2.99 -9.05
CA ASN A 153 20.74 2.76 -10.40
C ASN A 153 20.28 3.91 -11.30
N LYS A 154 21.00 5.04 -11.25
CA LYS A 154 20.58 6.31 -11.85
C LYS A 154 20.18 6.24 -13.33
N SER A 155 20.86 5.41 -14.13
CA SER A 155 20.59 5.27 -15.57
C SER A 155 19.59 4.16 -15.92
N LEU A 156 19.00 3.48 -14.92
CA LEU A 156 18.12 2.35 -15.12
C LEU A 156 16.77 2.82 -15.64
N THR A 157 16.50 2.59 -16.91
CA THR A 157 15.27 3.03 -17.59
C THR A 157 14.19 1.95 -17.64
N SER A 158 14.57 0.69 -17.45
CA SER A 158 13.68 -0.46 -17.57
C SER A 158 14.14 -1.61 -16.66
N LEU A 159 13.18 -2.43 -16.22
CA LEU A 159 13.43 -3.71 -15.55
C LEU A 159 13.43 -4.89 -16.54
N THR A 160 13.59 -4.63 -17.84
CA THR A 160 13.74 -5.67 -18.88
C THR A 160 14.80 -6.67 -18.41
N GLY A 161 14.42 -7.94 -18.33
CA GLY A 161 15.13 -8.95 -17.54
C GLY A 161 14.16 -9.70 -16.63
N PHE A 162 13.24 -9.01 -15.96
CA PHE A 162 12.27 -9.68 -15.07
C PHE A 162 10.98 -10.17 -15.75
N SER A 163 10.96 -10.29 -17.09
CA SER A 163 9.74 -10.66 -17.83
C SER A 163 9.14 -12.02 -17.45
N ASN A 164 9.96 -12.94 -16.94
CA ASN A 164 9.54 -14.26 -16.48
C ASN A 164 9.52 -14.41 -14.96
N LEU A 165 9.84 -13.35 -14.20
CA LEU A 165 9.83 -13.38 -12.75
C LEU A 165 8.38 -13.50 -12.27
N THR A 166 8.07 -14.60 -11.60
CA THR A 166 6.71 -14.92 -11.12
C THR A 166 6.58 -14.76 -9.61
N SER A 167 7.67 -14.89 -8.85
CA SER A 167 7.65 -14.80 -7.39
C SER A 167 8.87 -14.11 -6.78
N VAL A 168 8.58 -13.29 -5.75
CA VAL A 168 9.53 -12.77 -4.77
C VAL A 168 9.03 -13.25 -3.40
N GLY A 169 9.83 -14.04 -2.69
CA GLY A 169 9.40 -14.72 -1.46
C GLY A 169 9.18 -13.79 -0.27
N GLU A 170 9.85 -12.64 -0.26
CA GLU A 170 9.68 -11.61 0.77
C GLU A 170 9.21 -10.27 0.17
N SER A 171 10.06 -9.23 0.19
CA SER A 171 9.67 -7.87 -0.20
C SER A 171 10.21 -7.48 -1.57
N LEU A 172 9.39 -6.74 -2.34
CA LEU A 172 9.80 -6.01 -3.53
C LEU A 172 10.08 -4.55 -3.16
N VAL A 173 11.32 -4.10 -3.34
CA VAL A 173 11.76 -2.73 -3.06
C VAL A 173 12.41 -2.12 -4.30
N ILE A 174 11.80 -1.09 -4.86
CA ILE A 174 12.31 -0.32 -6.00
C ILE A 174 12.45 1.13 -5.57
N TRP A 175 13.70 1.59 -5.41
CA TRP A 175 13.99 2.87 -4.77
C TRP A 175 15.09 3.69 -5.46
N LYS A 176 14.94 5.00 -5.66
CA LYS A 176 16.03 5.85 -6.20
C LYS A 176 16.52 5.42 -7.59
N ASN A 177 15.64 4.96 -8.47
CA ASN A 177 15.97 4.72 -9.88
C ASN A 177 15.32 5.83 -10.71
N ASP A 178 15.91 7.04 -10.66
CA ASP A 178 15.27 8.28 -11.14
C ASP A 178 14.73 8.20 -12.58
N THR A 179 15.44 7.50 -13.47
CA THR A 179 15.07 7.39 -14.90
C THR A 179 14.15 6.20 -15.24
N LEU A 180 13.80 5.39 -14.23
CA LEU A 180 12.90 4.24 -14.40
C LEU A 180 11.48 4.74 -14.61
N ASN A 181 10.98 4.61 -15.84
CA ASN A 181 9.70 5.21 -16.22
C ASN A 181 8.51 4.24 -16.24
N ASN A 182 8.75 2.93 -16.12
CA ASN A 182 7.72 1.90 -16.09
C ASN A 182 8.18 0.64 -15.35
N LEU A 183 7.23 -0.21 -14.95
CA LEU A 183 7.48 -1.51 -14.32
C LEU A 183 7.06 -2.68 -15.22
N THR A 184 6.89 -2.49 -16.53
CA THR A 184 6.14 -3.43 -17.40
C THR A 184 6.75 -4.82 -17.44
N ALA A 185 8.07 -4.92 -17.24
CA ALA A 185 8.78 -6.18 -17.18
C ALA A 185 8.34 -7.07 -16.00
N LEU A 186 7.71 -6.52 -14.96
CA LEU A 186 7.17 -7.30 -13.83
C LEU A 186 5.80 -7.93 -14.14
N GLY A 187 5.27 -7.84 -15.36
CA GLY A 187 3.90 -8.29 -15.70
C GLY A 187 3.55 -9.73 -15.30
N SER A 188 4.54 -10.61 -15.18
CA SER A 188 4.38 -12.01 -14.75
C SER A 188 4.43 -12.20 -13.24
N LEU A 189 4.84 -11.18 -12.47
CA LEU A 189 5.01 -11.24 -11.02
C LEU A 189 3.63 -11.28 -10.36
N SER A 190 3.25 -12.47 -9.89
CA SER A 190 1.95 -12.71 -9.25
C SER A 190 2.06 -12.88 -7.73
N ASN A 191 3.26 -13.07 -7.19
CA ASN A 191 3.48 -13.30 -5.77
C ASN A 191 4.62 -12.44 -5.22
N VAL A 192 4.29 -11.59 -4.23
CA VAL A 192 5.26 -10.93 -3.34
C VAL A 192 4.87 -11.29 -1.92
N GLY A 193 5.74 -12.03 -1.22
CA GLY A 193 5.35 -12.72 0.01
C GLY A 193 5.06 -11.81 1.19
N VAL A 194 5.67 -10.62 1.26
CA VAL A 194 5.48 -9.70 2.39
C VAL A 194 5.12 -8.29 1.92
N ASN A 195 6.09 -7.48 1.50
CA ASN A 195 5.87 -6.04 1.29
C ASN A 195 6.14 -5.60 -0.15
N ILE A 196 5.46 -4.54 -0.59
CA ILE A 196 5.82 -3.80 -1.80
C ILE A 196 6.14 -2.36 -1.41
N LYS A 197 7.33 -1.89 -1.79
CA LYS A 197 7.78 -0.52 -1.59
C LYS A 197 8.31 0.07 -2.89
N ILE A 198 7.64 1.10 -3.40
CA ILE A 198 8.02 1.86 -4.59
C ILE A 198 8.26 3.30 -4.19
N GLU A 199 9.52 3.71 -4.12
CA GLU A 199 9.92 5.00 -3.55
C GLU A 199 10.87 5.77 -4.48
N ASN A 200 10.69 7.08 -4.63
CA ASN A 200 11.72 7.95 -5.22
C ASN A 200 12.21 7.47 -6.60
N ASN A 201 11.28 7.07 -7.47
CA ASN A 201 11.54 6.80 -8.89
C ASN A 201 10.92 7.93 -9.71
N SER A 202 11.69 9.02 -9.84
CA SER A 202 11.19 10.34 -10.26
C SER A 202 10.45 10.33 -11.61
N ASP A 203 10.89 9.54 -12.59
CA ASP A 203 10.28 9.47 -13.94
C ASP A 203 9.18 8.41 -14.07
N LEU A 204 8.85 7.67 -13.00
CA LEU A 204 7.87 6.58 -13.03
C LEU A 204 6.46 7.14 -13.25
N LEU A 205 5.80 6.77 -14.36
CA LEU A 205 4.51 7.36 -14.76
C LEU A 205 3.29 6.65 -14.15
N ASN A 206 3.38 5.34 -13.95
CA ASN A 206 2.35 4.48 -13.39
C ASN A 206 2.98 3.16 -12.89
N LEU A 207 2.18 2.25 -12.33
CA LEU A 207 2.63 0.97 -11.78
C LEU A 207 2.38 -0.21 -12.73
N TRP A 208 2.20 0.05 -14.04
CA TRP A 208 1.90 -0.99 -15.02
C TRP A 208 3.02 -2.02 -15.03
N GLY A 209 2.64 -3.29 -14.87
CA GLY A 209 3.55 -4.40 -14.57
C GLY A 209 3.19 -5.11 -13.28
N LEU A 210 2.56 -4.45 -12.31
CA LEU A 210 2.10 -5.10 -11.08
C LEU A 210 0.69 -5.72 -11.18
N ASN A 211 0.16 -5.86 -12.40
CA ASN A 211 -1.24 -6.23 -12.64
C ASN A 211 -1.57 -7.69 -12.32
N SER A 212 -0.57 -8.51 -12.01
CA SER A 212 -0.79 -9.90 -11.60
C SER A 212 -0.85 -10.06 -10.07
N ILE A 213 -0.54 -9.01 -9.31
CA ILE A 213 -0.61 -9.01 -7.84
C ILE A 213 -2.07 -8.87 -7.40
N THR A 214 -2.54 -9.84 -6.59
CA THR A 214 -3.87 -9.81 -5.96
C THR A 214 -3.82 -9.48 -4.48
N THR A 215 -2.72 -9.80 -3.81
CA THR A 215 -2.57 -9.63 -2.36
C THR A 215 -1.17 -9.13 -2.04
N VAL A 216 -1.06 -8.20 -1.09
CA VAL A 216 0.17 -7.86 -0.38
C VAL A 216 -0.02 -8.25 1.07
N ASN A 217 0.73 -9.22 1.59
CA ASN A 217 0.48 -9.76 2.94
C ASN A 217 0.88 -8.79 4.06
N GLY A 218 1.92 -8.00 3.84
CA GLY A 218 2.38 -6.93 4.72
C GLY A 218 1.91 -5.58 4.19
N PHE A 219 2.84 -4.62 4.08
CA PHE A 219 2.51 -3.26 3.70
C PHE A 219 2.71 -2.96 2.21
N LEU A 220 1.97 -1.97 1.72
CA LEU A 220 2.17 -1.32 0.42
C LEU A 220 2.53 0.15 0.62
N LEU A 221 3.74 0.53 0.19
CA LEU A 221 4.28 1.89 0.28
C LEU A 221 4.56 2.46 -1.10
N ILE A 222 3.93 3.59 -1.43
CA ILE A 222 4.13 4.29 -2.71
C ILE A 222 4.37 5.76 -2.43
N PHE A 223 5.62 6.22 -2.51
CA PHE A 223 5.91 7.61 -2.18
C PHE A 223 7.09 8.23 -2.90
N GLN A 224 7.11 9.56 -2.97
CA GLN A 224 8.17 10.32 -3.64
C GLN A 224 8.37 9.97 -5.13
N ASN A 225 7.38 9.37 -5.80
CA ASN A 225 7.44 9.12 -7.25
C ASN A 225 6.80 10.31 -7.96
N HIS A 226 7.59 11.37 -8.17
CA HIS A 226 7.07 12.70 -8.51
C HIS A 226 6.20 12.74 -9.78
N SER A 227 6.58 11.99 -10.82
CA SER A 227 5.85 11.91 -12.10
C SER A 227 4.73 10.87 -12.14
N LEU A 228 4.46 10.17 -11.02
CA LEU A 228 3.45 9.11 -10.95
C LEU A 228 2.06 9.72 -11.08
N LYS A 229 1.34 9.41 -12.16
CA LYS A 229 0.03 10.02 -12.46
C LYS A 229 -1.17 9.24 -11.94
N SER A 230 -0.99 7.94 -11.76
CA SER A 230 -2.04 6.99 -11.37
C SER A 230 -1.42 5.71 -10.79
N LEU A 231 -2.25 4.89 -10.16
CA LEU A 231 -1.86 3.57 -9.65
C LEU A 231 -2.20 2.44 -10.62
N TYR A 232 -2.50 2.76 -11.89
CA TYR A 232 -2.75 1.77 -12.93
C TYR A 232 -1.62 0.76 -12.96
N GLY A 233 -1.99 -0.51 -12.91
CA GLY A 233 -1.06 -1.59 -12.63
C GLY A 233 -1.47 -2.38 -11.40
N LEU A 234 -2.12 -1.77 -10.40
CA LEU A 234 -2.61 -2.51 -9.22
C LEU A 234 -4.03 -3.06 -9.37
N ASN A 235 -4.58 -3.09 -10.59
CA ASN A 235 -6.01 -3.29 -10.85
C ASN A 235 -6.59 -4.61 -10.32
N ASN A 236 -5.76 -5.60 -10.01
CA ASN A 236 -6.19 -6.89 -9.47
C ASN A 236 -5.95 -7.03 -7.96
N LEU A 237 -5.35 -6.03 -7.31
CA LEU A 237 -5.09 -6.01 -5.88
C LEU A 237 -6.41 -5.92 -5.13
N THR A 238 -6.70 -6.92 -4.29
CA THR A 238 -7.91 -6.98 -3.45
C THR A 238 -7.62 -6.76 -1.98
N THR A 239 -6.40 -7.04 -1.52
CA THR A 239 -6.06 -7.02 -0.09
C THR A 239 -4.64 -6.52 0.15
N VAL A 240 -4.51 -5.61 1.12
CA VAL A 240 -3.25 -5.25 1.79
C VAL A 240 -3.36 -5.70 3.25
N GLY A 241 -2.56 -6.66 3.69
CA GLY A 241 -2.67 -7.26 5.01
C GLY A 241 -2.14 -6.40 6.16
N GLY A 242 -1.25 -5.45 5.87
CA GLY A 242 -0.78 -4.41 6.77
C GLY A 242 -1.34 -3.04 6.41
N PHE A 243 -0.49 -2.02 6.42
CA PHE A 243 -0.86 -0.65 6.06
C PHE A 243 -0.65 -0.35 4.56
N LEU A 244 -1.40 0.63 4.07
CA LEU A 244 -1.25 1.27 2.77
C LEU A 244 -0.92 2.75 2.97
N GLU A 245 0.27 3.18 2.55
CA GLU A 245 0.60 4.61 2.48
C GLU A 245 0.93 5.07 1.06
N ILE A 246 0.29 6.17 0.67
CA ILE A 246 0.48 6.82 -0.61
C ILE A 246 0.75 8.30 -0.36
N TYR A 247 1.98 8.75 -0.56
CA TYR A 247 2.33 10.12 -0.21
C TYR A 247 3.47 10.76 -1.01
N HIS A 248 3.52 12.09 -1.05
CA HIS A 248 4.55 12.83 -1.79
C HIS A 248 4.67 12.42 -3.27
N ASN A 249 3.56 12.00 -3.91
CA ASN A 249 3.51 11.75 -5.35
C ASN A 249 2.81 12.94 -6.01
N ASN A 250 3.56 13.99 -6.34
CA ASN A 250 3.00 15.31 -6.64
C ASN A 250 2.07 15.32 -7.87
N ASP A 251 2.38 14.56 -8.91
CA ASP A 251 1.55 14.46 -10.13
C ASP A 251 0.43 13.40 -10.04
N LEU A 252 0.29 12.72 -8.89
CA LEU A 252 -0.71 11.66 -8.70
C LEU A 252 -2.10 12.28 -8.67
N SER A 253 -2.80 12.17 -9.79
CA SER A 253 -4.11 12.78 -10.00
C SER A 253 -5.27 11.87 -9.61
N THR A 254 -5.02 10.56 -9.46
CA THR A 254 -6.07 9.59 -9.18
C THR A 254 -5.53 8.29 -8.58
N LEU A 255 -6.36 7.57 -7.83
CA LEU A 255 -6.07 6.25 -7.26
C LEU A 255 -6.55 5.09 -8.15
N HIS A 256 -7.05 5.37 -9.37
CA HIS A 256 -7.36 4.34 -10.36
C HIS A 256 -6.18 3.37 -10.48
N GLY A 257 -6.50 2.08 -10.39
CA GLY A 257 -5.53 1.05 -10.06
C GLY A 257 -5.95 0.30 -8.82
N LEU A 258 -6.51 0.96 -7.81
CA LEU A 258 -7.01 0.30 -6.60
C LEU A 258 -8.47 -0.15 -6.67
N ASN A 259 -9.10 -0.10 -7.85
CA ASN A 259 -10.55 -0.28 -8.02
C ASN A 259 -11.10 -1.61 -7.46
N ASN A 260 -10.26 -2.63 -7.28
CA ASN A 260 -10.65 -3.92 -6.73
C ASN A 260 -10.21 -4.14 -5.28
N LEU A 261 -9.56 -3.14 -4.65
CA LEU A 261 -9.10 -3.21 -3.27
C LEU A 261 -10.32 -3.25 -2.34
N VAL A 262 -10.42 -4.30 -1.53
CA VAL A 262 -11.51 -4.56 -0.60
C VAL A 262 -11.08 -4.29 0.84
N SER A 263 -9.87 -4.67 1.23
CA SER A 263 -9.44 -4.60 2.62
C SER A 263 -8.00 -4.13 2.80
N ILE A 264 -7.80 -3.33 3.86
CA ILE A 264 -6.51 -2.90 4.41
C ILE A 264 -6.48 -3.33 5.87
N GLY A 265 -5.45 -4.08 6.26
CA GLY A 265 -5.39 -4.74 7.56
C GLY A 265 -5.14 -3.81 8.75
N THR A 266 -4.45 -2.68 8.53
CA THR A 266 -4.27 -1.65 9.56
C THR A 266 -4.65 -0.27 9.02
N ASP A 267 -3.69 0.50 8.50
CA ASP A 267 -3.85 1.94 8.26
C ASP A 267 -3.94 2.26 6.78
N LEU A 268 -4.85 3.17 6.43
CA LEU A 268 -4.84 3.86 5.14
C LEU A 268 -4.38 5.30 5.34
N SER A 269 -3.20 5.63 4.84
CA SER A 269 -2.63 6.97 4.89
C SER A 269 -2.41 7.55 3.50
N ILE A 270 -3.14 8.61 3.15
CA ILE A 270 -3.00 9.34 1.88
C ILE A 270 -2.66 10.78 2.17
N TRP A 271 -1.43 11.20 1.86
CA TRP A 271 -1.02 12.56 2.20
C TRP A 271 -0.01 13.21 1.28
N SER A 272 -0.03 14.54 1.18
CA SER A 272 0.88 15.30 0.30
C SER A 272 0.87 14.84 -1.17
N ASN A 273 -0.30 14.43 -1.70
CA ASN A 273 -0.48 14.17 -3.13
C ASN A 273 -1.22 15.36 -3.74
N HIS A 274 -0.47 16.41 -4.10
CA HIS A 274 -1.04 17.72 -4.39
C HIS A 274 -1.99 17.76 -5.61
N ALA A 275 -1.79 16.89 -6.61
CA ALA A 275 -2.65 16.80 -7.78
C ALA A 275 -3.88 15.88 -7.62
N LEU A 276 -4.00 15.17 -6.49
CA LEU A 276 -5.05 14.18 -6.28
C LEU A 276 -6.39 14.89 -6.08
N ILE A 277 -7.33 14.73 -7.01
CA ILE A 277 -8.61 15.48 -7.03
C ILE A 277 -9.74 14.80 -6.25
N ASP A 278 -9.67 13.49 -6.11
CA ASP A 278 -10.65 12.64 -5.45
C ASP A 278 -9.97 11.33 -5.00
N LEU A 279 -10.75 10.45 -4.38
CA LEU A 279 -10.31 9.11 -4.00
C LEU A 279 -10.80 8.03 -4.98
N ALA A 280 -11.10 8.40 -6.23
CA ALA A 280 -11.57 7.45 -7.23
C ALA A 280 -10.54 6.33 -7.42
N GLY A 281 -11.02 5.10 -7.31
CA GLY A 281 -10.19 3.90 -7.15
C GLY A 281 -10.48 3.16 -5.84
N LEU A 282 -11.05 3.81 -4.82
CA LEU A 282 -11.34 3.17 -3.52
C LEU A 282 -12.80 2.73 -3.33
N GLN A 283 -13.64 2.77 -4.37
CA GLN A 283 -15.10 2.56 -4.24
C GLN A 283 -15.49 1.18 -3.69
N ASN A 284 -14.63 0.17 -3.87
CA ASN A 284 -14.83 -1.19 -3.38
C ASN A 284 -14.18 -1.45 -2.01
N LEU A 285 -13.47 -0.47 -1.44
CA LEU A 285 -12.82 -0.61 -0.15
C LEU A 285 -13.90 -0.69 0.94
N SER A 286 -13.95 -1.83 1.62
CA SER A 286 -14.94 -2.11 2.66
C SER A 286 -14.36 -2.13 4.07
N THR A 287 -13.05 -2.30 4.23
CA THR A 287 -12.46 -2.48 5.57
C THR A 287 -11.10 -1.81 5.69
N ILE A 288 -10.93 -1.04 6.76
CA ILE A 288 -9.65 -0.47 7.21
C ILE A 288 -9.51 -0.84 8.69
N GLY A 289 -8.39 -1.44 9.06
CA GLY A 289 -8.23 -2.07 10.37
C GLY A 289 -8.16 -1.11 11.55
N GLU A 290 -7.46 0.02 11.44
CA GLU A 290 -7.16 0.88 12.59
C GLU A 290 -7.32 2.38 12.30
N HIS A 291 -6.56 2.94 11.35
CA HIS A 291 -6.53 4.38 11.09
C HIS A 291 -6.87 4.74 9.64
N LEU A 292 -7.81 5.67 9.46
CA LEU A 292 -7.99 6.39 8.20
C LEU A 292 -7.38 7.80 8.31
N SER A 293 -6.39 8.08 7.47
CA SER A 293 -5.65 9.34 7.47
C SER A 293 -5.59 9.97 6.09
N ILE A 294 -6.23 11.13 5.91
CA ILE A 294 -6.23 11.90 4.66
C ILE A 294 -5.74 13.32 4.98
N ARG A 295 -4.50 13.63 4.60
CA ARG A 295 -3.87 14.88 5.02
C ARG A 295 -3.11 15.61 3.92
N ASN A 296 -3.06 16.94 3.95
CA ASN A 296 -2.19 17.71 3.05
C ASN A 296 -2.42 17.44 1.55
N ASN A 297 -3.63 17.04 1.12
CA ASN A 297 -3.94 16.85 -0.29
C ASN A 297 -4.63 18.11 -0.82
N GLY A 298 -3.91 18.87 -1.65
CA GLY A 298 -4.32 20.22 -2.05
C GLY A 298 -5.54 20.28 -2.97
N ALA A 299 -5.80 19.22 -3.73
CA ALA A 299 -6.83 19.21 -4.78
C ALA A 299 -8.05 18.32 -4.47
N ILE A 300 -8.04 17.52 -3.38
CA ILE A 300 -9.17 16.65 -3.05
C ILE A 300 -10.38 17.52 -2.74
N VAL A 301 -11.50 17.30 -3.45
CA VAL A 301 -12.74 18.07 -3.26
C VAL A 301 -13.80 17.32 -2.49
N ASP A 302 -13.82 15.99 -2.59
CA ASP A 302 -14.77 15.12 -1.91
C ASP A 302 -14.18 13.76 -1.48
N LEU A 303 -14.85 13.09 -0.55
CA LEU A 303 -14.48 11.75 -0.05
C LEU A 303 -15.45 10.64 -0.49
N SER A 304 -16.32 10.86 -1.49
CA SER A 304 -17.41 9.93 -1.83
C SER A 304 -16.95 8.50 -2.11
N ALA A 305 -15.74 8.31 -2.64
CA ALA A 305 -15.21 7.00 -2.98
C ALA A 305 -14.95 6.07 -1.78
N ILE A 306 -15.02 6.55 -0.53
CA ILE A 306 -14.88 5.72 0.68
C ILE A 306 -16.21 5.55 1.43
N GLU A 307 -17.36 5.77 0.78
CA GLU A 307 -18.70 5.62 1.41
C GLU A 307 -19.05 4.19 1.88
N ASN A 308 -18.29 3.19 1.44
CA ASN A 308 -18.54 1.77 1.71
C ASN A 308 -17.63 1.18 2.80
N VAL A 309 -16.75 1.99 3.39
CA VAL A 309 -15.83 1.53 4.44
C VAL A 309 -16.62 1.25 5.72
N ASP A 310 -16.53 0.02 6.23
CA ASP A 310 -17.01 -0.37 7.54
C ASP A 310 -16.18 0.32 8.62
N THR A 311 -16.86 1.11 9.44
CA THR A 311 -16.25 1.94 10.47
C THR A 311 -16.08 1.23 11.80
N ASN A 312 -16.62 0.01 11.97
CA ASN A 312 -16.56 -0.71 13.24
C ASN A 312 -15.15 -1.15 13.62
N SER A 313 -14.23 -1.25 12.66
CA SER A 313 -12.82 -1.57 12.91
C SER A 313 -11.96 -0.34 13.20
N LEU A 314 -12.35 0.84 12.72
CA LEU A 314 -11.54 2.05 12.83
C LEU A 314 -11.50 2.59 14.27
N SER A 315 -10.30 2.93 14.74
CA SER A 315 -10.07 3.57 16.06
C SER A 315 -9.74 5.06 15.94
N TYR A 316 -9.17 5.46 14.80
CA TYR A 316 -8.65 6.81 14.56
C TYR A 316 -9.12 7.34 13.20
N LEU A 317 -9.48 8.63 13.15
CA LEU A 317 -9.71 9.36 11.89
C LEU A 317 -8.99 10.68 11.92
N THR A 318 -8.22 10.94 10.86
CA THR A 318 -7.55 12.22 10.66
C THR A 318 -7.85 12.73 9.26
N ILE A 319 -8.59 13.83 9.16
CA ILE A 319 -8.85 14.55 7.92
C ILE A 319 -8.40 15.99 8.11
N THR A 320 -7.15 16.31 7.74
CA THR A 320 -6.60 17.64 8.03
C THR A 320 -5.81 18.24 6.89
N ASN A 321 -5.77 19.57 6.79
CA ASN A 321 -4.97 20.26 5.77
C ASN A 321 -5.34 19.89 4.32
N ASN A 322 -6.62 19.64 4.02
CA ASN A 322 -7.10 19.42 2.65
C ASN A 322 -7.91 20.66 2.20
N PRO A 323 -7.24 21.73 1.72
CA PRO A 323 -7.85 23.06 1.57
C PRO A 323 -8.96 23.15 0.50
N SER A 324 -9.10 22.14 -0.36
CA SER A 324 -10.17 22.05 -1.37
C SER A 324 -11.33 21.14 -0.96
N LEU A 325 -11.18 20.38 0.13
CA LEU A 325 -12.16 19.39 0.57
C LEU A 325 -13.34 20.09 1.24
N SER A 326 -14.48 20.13 0.56
CA SER A 326 -15.71 20.78 1.03
C SER A 326 -16.90 19.84 1.21
N THR A 327 -16.75 18.58 0.78
CA THR A 327 -17.78 17.54 0.88
C THR A 327 -17.17 16.24 1.41
N CYS A 328 -17.45 15.88 2.64
CA CYS A 328 -16.84 14.74 3.33
C CYS A 328 -17.84 13.94 4.17
N GLU A 329 -19.10 14.38 4.22
CA GLU A 329 -20.25 13.76 4.88
C GLU A 329 -20.71 12.48 4.18
N THR A 330 -19.78 11.59 3.86
CA THR A 330 -20.11 10.27 3.31
C THR A 330 -20.74 9.40 4.39
N LYS A 331 -21.47 8.36 3.97
CA LYS A 331 -22.08 7.39 4.88
C LYS A 331 -21.07 6.91 5.93
N SER A 332 -19.89 6.45 5.50
CA SER A 332 -18.84 6.00 6.41
C SER A 332 -18.36 7.10 7.36
N ILE A 333 -18.14 8.33 6.89
CA ILE A 333 -17.71 9.42 7.80
C ILE A 333 -18.81 9.78 8.81
N CYS A 334 -20.08 9.79 8.40
CA CYS A 334 -21.20 10.04 9.30
C CYS A 334 -21.40 8.94 10.34
N GLU A 335 -21.32 7.67 9.92
CA GLU A 335 -21.35 6.52 10.84
C GLU A 335 -20.19 6.62 11.85
N PHE A 336 -19.01 7.03 11.39
CA PHE A 336 -17.82 7.17 12.22
C PHE A 336 -17.93 8.27 13.28
N ILE A 337 -18.44 9.44 12.90
CA ILE A 337 -18.58 10.57 13.83
C ILE A 337 -19.58 10.27 14.95
N THR A 338 -20.57 9.42 14.69
CA THR A 338 -21.55 8.99 15.70
C THR A 338 -21.08 7.82 16.56
N ALA A 339 -19.99 7.15 16.17
CA ALA A 339 -19.44 6.00 16.89
C ALA A 339 -18.60 6.42 18.11
N THR A 340 -18.58 5.58 19.15
CA THR A 340 -17.67 5.74 20.29
C THR A 340 -16.27 5.32 19.89
N ILE A 341 -15.52 6.22 19.30
CA ILE A 341 -14.13 6.01 18.92
C ILE A 341 -13.17 6.74 19.86
N SER A 342 -11.87 6.47 19.67
CA SER A 342 -10.83 6.99 20.56
C SER A 342 -10.42 8.43 20.21
N GLU A 343 -10.31 8.77 18.91
CA GLU A 343 -9.81 10.10 18.50
C GLU A 343 -10.27 10.51 17.07
N ILE A 344 -10.84 11.72 16.95
CA ILE A 344 -11.23 12.37 15.69
C ILE A 344 -10.46 13.67 15.54
N GLU A 345 -9.75 13.82 14.43
CA GLU A 345 -9.11 15.08 14.03
C GLU A 345 -9.65 15.53 12.67
N ILE A 346 -10.48 16.58 12.67
CA ILE A 346 -10.99 17.24 11.46
C ILE A 346 -10.78 18.74 11.61
N HIS A 347 -9.81 19.29 10.89
CA HIS A 347 -9.50 20.73 10.87
C HIS A 347 -8.65 21.14 9.66
N ASP A 348 -8.59 22.44 9.36
CA ASP A 348 -7.79 23.01 8.26
C ASP A 348 -8.19 22.45 6.86
N ASN A 349 -9.48 22.20 6.64
CA ASN A 349 -10.03 21.83 5.33
C ASN A 349 -10.89 22.98 4.76
N ALA A 350 -11.54 22.78 3.61
CA ALA A 350 -12.48 23.79 3.11
C ALA A 350 -13.78 23.81 3.94
N LEU A 351 -14.52 24.92 3.83
CA LEU A 351 -15.85 25.07 4.45
C LEU A 351 -16.76 23.90 4.07
N GLY A 352 -17.45 23.33 5.06
CA GLY A 352 -18.25 22.10 4.94
C GLY A 352 -17.54 20.89 5.57
N CYS A 353 -16.21 20.91 5.62
CA CYS A 353 -15.37 19.84 6.17
C CYS A 353 -14.28 20.35 7.11
N ASN A 354 -14.35 21.62 7.51
CA ASN A 354 -13.26 22.27 8.24
C ASN A 354 -13.30 22.03 9.75
N SER A 355 -14.36 21.45 10.28
CA SER A 355 -14.44 21.10 11.70
C SER A 355 -15.36 19.92 11.93
N TRP A 356 -15.18 19.25 13.07
CA TRP A 356 -16.09 18.19 13.52
C TRP A 356 -17.56 18.63 13.49
N GLN A 357 -17.89 19.84 13.99
CA GLN A 357 -19.26 20.35 14.01
C GLN A 357 -19.85 20.53 12.61
N GLU A 358 -19.06 21.05 11.65
CA GLU A 358 -19.53 21.22 10.27
C GLU A 358 -19.93 19.88 9.64
N VAL A 359 -19.10 18.85 9.87
CA VAL A 359 -19.38 17.50 9.34
C VAL A 359 -20.56 16.86 10.06
N GLU A 360 -20.66 16.99 11.38
CA GLU A 360 -21.82 16.49 12.15
C GLU A 360 -23.13 17.15 11.68
N ASP A 361 -23.13 18.48 11.50
CA ASP A 361 -24.29 19.20 10.98
C ASP A 361 -24.65 18.74 9.56
N ALA A 362 -23.66 18.56 8.67
CA ALA A 362 -23.86 18.07 7.31
C ALA A 362 -24.43 16.64 7.29
N CYS A 363 -23.92 15.75 8.14
CA CYS A 363 -24.44 14.40 8.33
C CYS A 363 -25.91 14.39 8.79
N ASN A 364 -26.30 15.34 9.63
CA ASN A 364 -27.68 15.49 10.09
C ASN A 364 -28.61 16.09 9.02
N VAL A 365 -28.08 16.89 8.08
CA VAL A 365 -28.84 17.46 6.94
C VAL A 365 -28.99 16.44 5.80
N GLY A 366 -28.01 15.55 5.60
CA GLY A 366 -28.06 14.43 4.65
C GLY A 366 -29.06 13.33 5.02
N ILE A 367 -29.56 13.34 6.26
CA ILE A 367 -30.68 12.51 6.71
C ILE A 367 -31.99 13.29 6.51
N ASP A 368 -32.51 13.33 5.28
CA ASP A 368 -33.94 13.62 5.08
C ASP A 368 -34.56 12.64 4.08
N ASN A 369 -35.11 11.54 4.60
CA ASN A 369 -36.50 11.10 4.36
C ASN A 369 -36.82 9.73 4.99
N GLN A 370 -36.60 9.62 6.29
CA GLN A 370 -37.59 9.03 7.20
C GLN A 370 -37.59 9.90 8.44
N ASN A 371 -38.04 11.15 8.32
CA ASN A 371 -38.37 11.96 9.47
C ASN A 371 -39.46 11.19 10.25
N PRO A 372 -39.19 10.53 11.41
CA PRO A 372 -40.29 10.28 12.31
C PRO A 372 -40.62 11.68 12.82
N GLN A 373 -41.64 12.28 12.19
CA GLN A 373 -42.27 13.51 12.64
C GLN A 373 -42.09 13.64 14.16
N PRO A 374 -41.52 14.75 14.68
CA PRO A 374 -41.17 14.85 16.09
C PRO A 374 -42.36 14.35 16.91
N PRO A 375 -42.15 13.47 17.91
CA PRO A 375 -43.23 12.80 18.64
C PRO A 375 -44.17 13.79 19.34
N ILE A 376 -43.79 15.07 19.38
CA ILE A 376 -44.57 16.19 19.87
C ILE A 376 -44.67 17.27 18.79
N SER A 377 -45.84 17.88 18.67
CA SER A 377 -46.09 19.05 17.82
C SER A 377 -46.56 20.23 18.68
N ILE A 378 -46.06 21.41 18.33
CA ILE A 378 -46.31 22.67 19.05
C ILE A 378 -46.87 23.68 18.05
N TYR A 379 -48.13 24.05 18.23
CA TYR A 379 -48.86 24.89 17.29
C TYR A 379 -49.77 25.91 17.98
N PRO A 380 -49.81 27.18 17.54
CA PRO A 380 -48.96 27.78 16.52
C PRO A 380 -47.54 28.07 17.04
N ASN A 381 -46.54 27.88 16.20
CA ASN A 381 -45.17 28.32 16.46
C ASN A 381 -44.61 28.96 15.18
N PRO A 382 -44.46 30.30 15.09
CA PRO A 382 -44.52 31.27 16.19
C PRO A 382 -45.91 31.46 16.82
N ALA A 383 -45.94 31.64 18.14
CA ALA A 383 -47.12 31.79 18.99
C ALA A 383 -47.41 33.26 19.33
N GLU A 384 -48.69 33.63 19.42
CA GLU A 384 -49.10 34.98 19.87
C GLU A 384 -49.49 34.99 21.36
N LYS A 385 -50.53 34.22 21.73
CA LYS A 385 -51.08 34.22 23.09
C LYS A 385 -51.10 32.84 23.73
N ALA A 386 -51.09 31.79 22.93
CA ALA A 386 -51.16 30.43 23.43
C ALA A 386 -50.55 29.45 22.42
N ILE A 387 -50.17 28.27 22.92
CA ILE A 387 -49.75 27.11 22.12
C ILE A 387 -50.52 25.88 22.52
N SER A 388 -50.81 25.03 21.55
CA SER A 388 -51.22 23.65 21.75
C SER A 388 -50.01 22.75 21.61
N VAL A 389 -49.78 21.94 22.64
CA VAL A 389 -48.80 20.84 22.62
C VAL A 389 -49.58 19.54 22.43
N SER A 390 -49.21 18.73 21.46
CA SER A 390 -49.83 17.41 21.25
C SER A 390 -48.78 16.37 20.90
N SER A 391 -48.97 15.12 21.33
CA SER A 391 -48.07 14.01 21.01
C SER A 391 -48.68 13.06 19.98
N LYS A 392 -47.86 12.53 19.07
CA LYS A 392 -48.23 11.40 18.21
C LYS A 392 -48.07 10.10 19.02
N SER A 393 -49.01 9.16 18.82
CA SER A 393 -49.04 7.81 19.44
C SER A 393 -49.72 7.67 20.82
N GLY A 394 -50.46 8.68 21.30
CA GLY A 394 -51.26 8.55 22.53
C GLY A 394 -50.45 8.60 23.83
N ILE A 395 -49.20 9.07 23.77
CA ILE A 395 -48.35 9.31 24.94
C ILE A 395 -48.99 10.41 25.80
N ALA A 396 -49.20 10.11 27.07
CA ALA A 396 -49.63 11.10 28.05
C ALA A 396 -48.44 12.00 28.37
N ILE A 397 -48.63 13.31 28.24
CA ILE A 397 -47.61 14.30 28.60
C ILE A 397 -47.88 14.71 30.06
N ASP A 398 -46.87 14.58 30.92
CA ASP A 398 -46.99 14.79 32.37
C ASP A 398 -46.68 16.22 32.78
N GLU A 399 -45.64 16.81 32.17
CA GLU A 399 -45.26 18.19 32.44
C GLU A 399 -44.75 18.93 31.19
N VAL A 400 -45.00 20.24 31.19
CA VAL A 400 -44.44 21.18 30.20
C VAL A 400 -43.73 22.30 30.94
N ILE A 401 -42.48 22.55 30.56
CA ILE A 401 -41.61 23.57 31.16
C ILE A 401 -41.11 24.49 30.04
N ILE A 402 -41.21 25.81 30.22
CA ILE A 402 -40.64 26.79 29.30
C ILE A 402 -39.48 27.49 29.99
N TYR A 403 -38.35 27.57 29.30
CA TYR A 403 -37.13 28.23 29.70
C TYR A 403 -36.89 29.47 28.84
N ASN A 404 -36.39 30.55 29.44
CA ASN A 404 -35.86 31.68 28.69
C ASN A 404 -34.44 31.39 28.16
N GLN A 405 -33.84 32.35 27.45
CA GLN A 405 -32.52 32.22 26.83
C GLN A 405 -31.36 32.08 27.84
N THR A 406 -31.58 32.42 29.12
CA THR A 406 -30.59 32.24 30.19
C THR A 406 -30.78 30.93 30.95
N GLY A 407 -31.69 30.06 30.49
CA GLY A 407 -31.97 28.76 31.10
C GLY A 407 -32.85 28.81 32.36
N GLN A 408 -33.45 29.97 32.67
CA GLN A 408 -34.36 30.12 33.80
C GLN A 408 -35.75 29.60 33.43
N LYS A 409 -36.36 28.80 34.32
CA LYS A 409 -37.75 28.34 34.18
C LYS A 409 -38.69 29.53 34.30
N VAL A 410 -39.39 29.87 33.22
CA VAL A 410 -40.36 30.97 33.16
C VAL A 410 -41.81 30.47 33.23
N LEU A 411 -42.06 29.21 32.87
CA LEU A 411 -43.36 28.58 32.97
C LEU A 411 -43.18 27.10 33.27
N HIS A 412 -44.02 26.54 34.14
CA HIS A 412 -44.01 25.12 34.48
C HIS A 412 -45.45 24.69 34.78
N LYS A 413 -45.94 23.71 34.04
CA LYS A 413 -47.27 23.13 34.19
C LYS A 413 -47.14 21.62 34.38
N LYS A 414 -47.59 21.12 35.53
CA LYS A 414 -47.86 19.70 35.78
C LYS A 414 -49.33 19.43 35.49
N ASP A 415 -49.65 18.24 35.00
CA ASP A 415 -51.02 17.84 34.62
C ASP A 415 -51.64 18.86 33.63
N PHE A 416 -50.85 19.26 32.63
CA PHE A 416 -51.20 20.39 31.76
C PHE A 416 -52.47 20.10 30.93
N THR A 417 -53.23 21.15 30.66
CA THR A 417 -54.32 21.14 29.68
C THR A 417 -53.90 21.99 28.48
N SER A 418 -54.11 21.46 27.27
CA SER A 418 -53.86 22.18 26.03
C SER A 418 -55.10 23.03 25.69
N PRO A 419 -54.97 24.34 25.36
CA PRO A 419 -53.74 25.08 25.09
C PRO A 419 -53.08 25.72 26.34
N ILE A 420 -51.76 25.95 26.24
CA ILE A 420 -50.93 26.67 27.22
C ILE A 420 -50.96 28.16 26.91
N ASP A 421 -51.39 28.96 27.88
CA ASP A 421 -51.37 30.43 27.82
C ASP A 421 -49.93 30.98 27.98
N LEU A 422 -49.52 31.81 27.04
CA LEU A 422 -48.21 32.46 26.96
C LEU A 422 -48.30 33.99 27.13
N SER A 423 -49.47 34.55 27.43
CA SER A 423 -49.71 35.99 27.49
C SER A 423 -48.85 36.76 28.50
N THR A 424 -48.22 36.05 29.45
CA THR A 424 -47.30 36.62 30.44
C THR A 424 -45.85 36.63 29.97
N LEU A 425 -45.51 35.95 28.88
CA LEU A 425 -44.18 35.93 28.29
C LEU A 425 -43.96 37.15 27.39
N GLN A 426 -42.75 37.68 27.39
CA GLN A 426 -42.37 38.76 26.47
C GLN A 426 -42.09 38.16 25.08
N PRO A 427 -42.24 38.93 23.99
CA PRO A 427 -41.81 38.50 22.67
C PRO A 427 -40.34 38.08 22.67
N GLY A 428 -40.05 36.92 22.08
CA GLY A 428 -38.70 36.36 22.09
C GLY A 428 -38.64 34.87 21.82
N MET A 429 -37.41 34.33 21.84
CA MET A 429 -37.18 32.89 21.71
C MET A 429 -37.09 32.23 23.09
N TYR A 430 -37.77 31.10 23.22
CA TYR A 430 -37.83 30.26 24.40
C TYR A 430 -37.51 28.81 24.02
N VAL A 431 -37.14 28.01 25.02
CA VAL A 431 -37.05 26.54 24.88
C VAL A 431 -38.21 25.94 25.65
N ILE A 432 -39.01 25.11 24.99
CA ILE A 432 -40.08 24.36 25.62
C ILE A 432 -39.67 22.90 25.77
N GLU A 433 -39.69 22.41 26.99
CA GLU A 433 -39.41 21.04 27.38
C GLU A 433 -40.72 20.36 27.71
N VAL A 434 -40.96 19.22 27.07
CA VAL A 434 -42.15 18.39 27.25
C VAL A 434 -41.68 17.06 27.80
N VAL A 435 -42.21 16.67 28.96
CA VAL A 435 -41.80 15.47 29.68
C VAL A 435 -43.02 14.56 29.83
N SER A 436 -42.77 13.28 29.62
CA SER A 436 -43.66 12.16 29.87
C SER A 436 -42.88 11.07 30.60
N ASP A 437 -43.56 10.05 31.12
CA ASP A 437 -42.96 8.86 31.75
C ASP A 437 -41.86 8.19 30.90
N GLU A 438 -41.98 8.24 29.56
CA GLU A 438 -41.08 7.53 28.63
C GLU A 438 -40.20 8.46 27.79
N LEU A 439 -40.43 9.78 27.81
CA LEU A 439 -39.78 10.71 26.88
C LEU A 439 -39.62 12.12 27.45
N LYS A 440 -38.46 12.71 27.15
CA LYS A 440 -38.15 14.12 27.44
C LYS A 440 -37.65 14.82 26.17
N VAL A 441 -38.46 15.73 25.61
CA VAL A 441 -38.16 16.45 24.36
C VAL A 441 -38.03 17.94 24.62
N ARG A 442 -37.11 18.60 23.92
CA ARG A 442 -36.96 20.06 23.91
C ARG A 442 -37.16 20.58 22.50
N GLU A 443 -38.01 21.59 22.37
CA GLU A 443 -38.32 22.26 21.11
C GLU A 443 -38.12 23.77 21.24
N LYS A 444 -37.90 24.41 20.09
CA LYS A 444 -37.82 25.87 20.00
C LYS A 444 -39.22 26.47 20.00
N LEU A 445 -39.49 27.45 20.86
CA LEU A 445 -40.73 28.21 20.88
C LEU A 445 -40.44 29.69 20.59
N VAL A 446 -41.16 30.27 19.63
CA VAL A 446 -41.08 31.70 19.31
C VAL A 446 -42.38 32.38 19.75
N VAL A 447 -42.29 33.36 20.64
CA VAL A 447 -43.43 34.21 21.06
C VAL A 447 -43.33 35.56 20.36
N LYS A 448 -44.42 36.00 19.72
CA LYS A 448 -44.50 37.25 18.96
C LYS A 448 -45.00 38.44 19.79
#